data_AF-A0A1C4K9T6-F1
#
_entry.id   AF-A0A1C4K9T6-F1
#
_cell.length_a   1.000
_cell.length_b   1.000
_cell.length_c   1.000
_cell.angle_alpha   90.00
_cell.angle_beta   90.00
_cell.angle_gamma   90.00
#
_symmetry.space_group_name_H-M   'P 1'
#
loop_
_entity.id
_entity.type
_entity.pdbx_description
1 polymer ?
#
loop_
_entity_poly.entity_id
_entity_poly.type
_entity_poly.pdbx_seq_one_letter_code
_entity_poly.pdbx_strand_id
1 'polypeptide(L)'
;MVMKILRWVLAVAVTVVFTVASAGSAGADPEGKNLTNLATGKCLAVPNSSVANGTPLIQWQCNENTDQDWVLTPVAGGDGNRLAIVNTNSLKCLAIPDSSMADGTQAIQWPCDSTNTDQLWTKDSWGRLWNVNSSRCLAVPSSSTTDGTEIIQWPCDDNLNERWVWAEPVQAPVYARLFNQNSGYCLADPSTTTASGTTMIQWTCSVSRSNYWGLKAVPGGDQVVNLGSGQCLALAGATKTNGADVIEWPCGSGQEQVWVHDGLDRLVNENSGLCLSIPDSSPTKGTEAIQWTCSENKDQQWMW
;
A
#
# COMPACT_ATOMS: atom_id res chain seq x y z
N MET A 1 68.01 -37.32 -46.51
CA MET A 1 68.25 -36.52 -45.29
C MET A 1 67.01 -36.64 -44.41
N VAL A 2 67.21 -36.90 -43.12
CA VAL A 2 66.32 -37.65 -42.21
C VAL A 2 64.96 -36.98 -41.94
N MET A 3 63.89 -37.78 -42.05
CA MET A 3 62.50 -37.45 -41.70
C MET A 3 62.34 -37.53 -40.17
N LYS A 4 62.12 -36.38 -39.51
CA LYS A 4 61.85 -36.30 -38.06
C LYS A 4 60.38 -36.56 -37.77
N ILE A 5 60.09 -37.67 -37.09
CA ILE A 5 58.77 -37.99 -36.53
C ILE A 5 58.67 -37.28 -35.17
N LEU A 6 57.78 -36.30 -35.04
CA LEU A 6 57.48 -35.66 -33.76
C LEU A 6 56.13 -36.18 -33.24
N ARG A 7 56.18 -36.99 -32.18
CA ARG A 7 55.00 -37.49 -31.45
C ARG A 7 54.40 -36.35 -30.63
N TRP A 8 53.12 -36.04 -30.87
CA TRP A 8 52.35 -35.12 -30.04
C TRP A 8 51.71 -35.90 -28.88
N VAL A 9 52.05 -35.52 -27.65
CA VAL A 9 51.37 -36.00 -26.43
C VAL A 9 50.15 -35.11 -26.20
N LEU A 10 48.95 -35.68 -26.25
CA LEU A 10 47.71 -34.97 -25.89
C LEU A 10 47.65 -34.83 -24.36
N ALA A 11 47.85 -33.63 -23.84
CA ALA A 11 47.53 -33.31 -22.45
C ALA A 11 46.05 -32.91 -22.37
N VAL A 12 45.23 -33.73 -21.70
CA VAL A 12 43.83 -33.39 -21.40
C VAL A 12 43.85 -32.43 -20.20
N ALA A 13 43.62 -31.14 -20.46
CA ALA A 13 43.39 -30.17 -19.40
C ALA A 13 41.96 -30.35 -18.86
N VAL A 14 41.82 -30.81 -17.62
CA VAL A 14 40.54 -30.84 -16.91
C VAL A 14 40.35 -29.48 -16.27
N THR A 15 39.47 -28.66 -16.84
CA THR A 15 39.09 -27.36 -16.29
C THR A 15 38.04 -27.57 -15.19
N VAL A 16 38.42 -27.35 -13.92
CA VAL A 16 37.47 -27.32 -12.81
C VAL A 16 36.83 -25.94 -12.78
N VAL A 17 35.55 -25.85 -13.16
CA VAL A 17 34.76 -24.62 -13.06
C VAL A 17 34.23 -24.52 -11.63
N PHE A 18 34.77 -23.61 -10.83
CA PHE A 18 34.15 -23.22 -9.57
C PHE A 18 33.04 -22.20 -9.86
N THR A 19 31.79 -22.60 -9.65
CA THR A 19 30.67 -21.65 -9.59
C THR A 19 30.73 -20.93 -8.26
N VAL A 20 31.11 -19.65 -8.29
CA VAL A 20 30.95 -18.77 -7.14
C VAL A 20 29.47 -18.45 -7.07
N ALA A 21 28.74 -19.03 -6.10
CA ALA A 21 27.40 -18.60 -5.81
C ALA A 21 27.48 -17.17 -5.27
N SER A 22 26.99 -16.20 -6.04
CA SER A 22 26.79 -14.84 -5.55
C SER A 22 25.77 -14.89 -4.43
N ALA A 23 26.19 -14.62 -3.19
CA ALA A 23 25.27 -14.27 -2.13
C ALA A 23 24.48 -13.04 -2.60
N GLY A 24 23.16 -13.19 -2.76
CA GLY A 24 22.29 -12.07 -3.08
C GLY A 24 22.40 -11.03 -1.98
N SER A 25 23.04 -9.90 -2.27
CA SER A 25 22.87 -8.71 -1.46
C SER A 25 21.39 -8.35 -1.51
N ALA A 26 20.79 -8.08 -0.34
CA ALA A 26 19.50 -7.41 -0.25
C ALA A 26 19.66 -6.04 -0.95
N GLY A 27 19.37 -6.02 -2.24
CA GLY A 27 19.50 -4.84 -3.09
C GLY A 27 18.35 -3.90 -2.78
N ALA A 28 18.69 -2.67 -2.39
CA ALA A 28 17.79 -1.55 -2.58
C ALA A 28 17.38 -1.53 -4.05
N ASP A 29 16.08 -1.47 -4.31
CA ASP A 29 15.52 -1.36 -5.65
C ASP A 29 16.07 -0.05 -6.28
N PRO A 30 16.90 -0.11 -7.34
CA PRO A 30 17.57 1.08 -7.88
C PRO A 30 16.66 1.92 -8.78
N GLU A 31 15.43 1.47 -9.05
CA GLU A 31 14.42 2.17 -9.83
C GLU A 31 13.48 2.90 -8.86
N GLY A 32 13.49 4.23 -8.88
CA GLY A 32 12.60 5.03 -8.05
C GLY A 32 11.15 4.73 -8.39
N LYS A 33 10.28 4.79 -7.37
CA LYS A 33 8.84 4.54 -7.54
C LYS A 33 8.04 5.70 -7.03
N ASN A 34 6.84 5.83 -7.56
CA ASN A 34 5.86 6.77 -7.06
C ASN A 34 5.55 6.50 -5.57
N LEU A 35 5.43 7.59 -4.81
CA LEU A 35 4.85 7.56 -3.46
C LEU A 35 3.40 8.03 -3.56
N THR A 36 2.47 7.08 -3.56
CA THR A 36 1.03 7.37 -3.75
C THR A 36 0.31 7.43 -2.40
N ASN A 37 -0.47 8.49 -2.20
CA ASN A 37 -1.28 8.66 -1.00
C ASN A 37 -2.57 7.82 -1.07
N LEU A 38 -2.88 7.06 -0.01
CA LEU A 38 -4.02 6.14 -0.02
C LEU A 38 -5.39 6.83 0.01
N ALA A 39 -5.52 8.03 0.57
CA ALA A 39 -6.80 8.74 0.56
C ALA A 39 -7.15 9.35 -0.80
N THR A 40 -6.13 9.77 -1.56
CA THR A 40 -6.33 10.59 -2.77
C THR A 40 -6.00 9.85 -4.07
N GLY A 41 -5.20 8.78 -4.00
CA GLY A 41 -4.66 8.11 -5.17
C GLY A 41 -3.62 8.94 -5.94
N LYS A 42 -3.14 10.05 -5.36
CA LYS A 42 -2.19 10.97 -6.01
C LYS A 42 -0.77 10.80 -5.49
N CYS A 43 0.18 11.23 -6.31
CA CYS A 43 1.60 11.03 -6.08
C CYS A 43 2.25 12.24 -5.42
N LEU A 44 3.18 11.99 -4.50
CA LEU A 44 4.11 12.99 -3.98
C LEU A 44 4.97 13.49 -5.14
N ALA A 45 4.93 14.79 -5.41
CA ALA A 45 5.55 15.39 -6.57
C ALA A 45 6.38 16.62 -6.22
N VAL A 46 7.48 16.81 -6.95
CA VAL A 46 8.22 18.06 -7.00
C VAL A 46 7.64 18.94 -8.12
N PRO A 47 7.01 20.09 -7.81
CA PRO A 47 6.29 20.86 -8.82
C PRO A 47 7.21 21.35 -9.95
N ASN A 48 6.72 21.22 -11.19
CA ASN A 48 7.41 21.61 -12.42
C ASN A 48 8.79 20.95 -12.59
N SER A 49 8.99 19.76 -12.01
CA SER A 49 10.25 19.01 -12.02
C SER A 49 11.45 19.86 -11.54
N SER A 50 11.19 20.81 -10.63
CA SER A 50 12.19 21.73 -10.10
C SER A 50 13.35 20.98 -9.47
N VAL A 51 14.56 21.51 -9.64
CA VAL A 51 15.76 21.06 -8.93
C VAL A 51 16.27 22.13 -7.96
N ALA A 52 15.45 23.10 -7.56
CA ALA A 52 15.84 24.14 -6.60
C ALA A 52 15.77 23.63 -5.15
N ASN A 53 16.71 24.03 -4.31
CA ASN A 53 16.65 23.77 -2.87
C ASN A 53 15.42 24.44 -2.26
N GLY A 54 14.72 23.75 -1.37
CA GLY A 54 13.56 24.32 -0.68
C GLY A 54 12.30 24.37 -1.54
N THR A 55 12.26 23.68 -2.69
CA THR A 55 11.03 23.58 -3.47
C THR A 55 9.97 22.87 -2.62
N PRO A 56 8.80 23.49 -2.37
CA PRO A 56 7.72 22.85 -1.61
C PRO A 56 7.11 21.69 -2.39
N LEU A 57 6.83 20.60 -1.69
CA LEU A 57 6.25 19.39 -2.27
C LEU A 57 4.73 19.46 -2.26
N ILE A 58 4.14 18.83 -3.26
CA ILE A 58 2.70 18.81 -3.50
C ILE A 58 2.24 17.38 -3.79
N GLN A 59 0.93 17.15 -3.77
CA GLN A 59 0.35 16.03 -4.51
C GLN A 59 0.05 16.43 -5.96
N TRP A 60 0.16 15.48 -6.87
CA TRP A 60 -0.26 15.65 -8.26
C TRP A 60 -0.73 14.33 -8.87
N GLN A 61 -1.47 14.41 -9.97
CA GLN A 61 -1.79 13.24 -10.79
C GLN A 61 -0.52 12.43 -11.07
N CYS A 62 -0.57 11.14 -10.75
CA CYS A 62 0.54 10.22 -10.98
C CYS A 62 0.86 10.12 -12.48
N ASN A 63 2.13 10.19 -12.83
CA ASN A 63 2.63 10.11 -14.20
C ASN A 63 4.06 9.55 -14.23
N GLU A 64 4.61 9.39 -15.43
CA GLU A 64 5.93 8.77 -15.66
C GLU A 64 7.10 9.76 -15.50
N ASN A 65 6.86 10.98 -14.99
CA ASN A 65 7.95 11.93 -14.78
C ASN A 65 8.73 11.62 -13.49
N THR A 66 10.05 11.72 -13.58
CA THR A 66 10.98 11.43 -12.48
C THR A 66 10.87 12.40 -11.30
N ASP A 67 10.12 13.51 -11.43
CA ASP A 67 9.79 14.39 -10.31
C ASP A 67 8.79 13.80 -9.31
N GLN A 68 8.20 12.64 -9.64
CA GLN A 68 7.33 11.85 -8.77
C GLN A 68 7.96 10.53 -8.32
N ASP A 69 9.17 10.23 -8.77
CA ASP A 69 9.87 9.01 -8.46
C ASP A 69 10.79 9.19 -7.25
N TRP A 70 10.62 8.31 -6.27
CA TRP A 70 11.33 8.37 -5.00
C TRP A 70 11.99 7.03 -4.69
N VAL A 71 13.22 7.09 -4.16
CA VAL A 71 13.99 5.95 -3.67
C VAL A 71 14.05 6.01 -2.15
N LEU A 72 13.58 4.95 -1.49
CA LEU A 72 13.74 4.76 -0.05
C LEU A 72 15.12 4.17 0.23
N THR A 73 16.05 5.00 0.67
CA THR A 73 17.44 4.61 0.96
C THR A 73 17.62 4.38 2.46
N PRO A 74 17.93 3.16 2.91
CA PRO A 74 18.24 2.90 4.31
C PRO A 74 19.44 3.73 4.80
N VAL A 75 19.30 4.33 5.98
CA VAL A 75 20.37 5.10 6.64
C VAL A 75 20.73 4.42 7.97
N ALA A 76 22.03 4.23 8.20
CA ALA A 76 22.51 3.61 9.42
C ALA A 76 22.26 4.50 10.67
N GLY A 77 21.88 3.88 11.79
CA GLY A 77 21.65 4.55 13.08
C GLY A 77 20.20 4.44 13.60
N GLY A 78 20.01 4.61 14.92
CA GLY A 78 18.72 4.39 15.58
C GLY A 78 18.30 2.92 15.64
N ASP A 79 16.99 2.64 15.67
CA ASP A 79 16.38 1.30 15.73
C ASP A 79 16.50 0.49 14.42
N GLY A 80 17.35 0.91 13.48
CA GLY A 80 17.61 0.22 12.21
C GLY A 80 16.62 0.49 11.08
N ASN A 81 15.58 1.30 11.29
CA ASN A 81 14.49 1.54 10.32
C ASN A 81 14.44 2.98 9.79
N ARG A 82 15.60 3.67 9.70
CA ARG A 82 15.66 5.04 9.16
C ARG A 82 15.87 5.03 7.65
N LEU A 83 15.17 5.93 6.96
CA LEU A 83 15.16 6.07 5.52
C LEU A 83 15.45 7.52 5.14
N ALA A 84 16.30 7.73 4.15
CA ALA A 84 16.30 8.92 3.32
C ALA A 84 15.39 8.67 2.12
N ILE A 85 14.46 9.58 1.84
CA ILE A 85 13.53 9.45 0.72
C ILE A 85 14.00 10.41 -0.38
N VAL A 86 14.59 9.87 -1.44
CA VAL A 86 15.37 10.63 -2.42
C VAL A 86 14.61 10.71 -3.73
N ASN A 87 14.35 11.90 -4.25
CA ASN A 87 13.76 12.08 -5.57
C ASN A 87 14.77 11.73 -6.68
N THR A 88 14.36 10.97 -7.70
CA THR A 88 15.29 10.53 -8.76
C THR A 88 15.62 11.61 -9.78
N ASN A 89 14.76 12.62 -9.97
CA ASN A 89 15.04 13.76 -10.85
C ASN A 89 16.10 14.71 -10.25
N SER A 90 15.89 15.15 -9.00
CA SER A 90 16.75 16.16 -8.38
C SER A 90 17.90 15.59 -7.53
N LEU A 91 17.82 14.30 -7.19
CA LEU A 91 18.72 13.60 -6.24
C LEU A 91 18.71 14.22 -4.84
N LYS A 92 17.60 14.89 -4.47
CA LYS A 92 17.42 15.54 -3.16
C LYS A 92 16.45 14.76 -2.29
N CYS A 93 16.57 14.99 -0.99
CA CYS A 93 15.80 14.31 0.02
C CYS A 93 14.52 15.08 0.35
N LEU A 94 13.45 14.33 0.60
CA LEU A 94 12.26 14.81 1.31
C LEU A 94 12.67 15.28 2.71
N ALA A 95 12.37 16.54 3.03
CA ALA A 95 12.76 17.17 4.28
C ALA A 95 11.63 18.04 4.84
N ILE A 96 11.64 18.22 6.16
CA ILE A 96 10.89 19.28 6.83
C ILE A 96 11.82 20.49 6.99
N PRO A 97 11.44 21.69 6.50
CA PRO A 97 12.32 22.85 6.52
C PRO A 97 12.64 23.29 7.96
N ASP A 98 13.87 23.79 8.14
CA ASP A 98 14.39 24.38 9.38
C ASP A 98 14.21 23.50 10.63
N SER A 99 14.18 22.16 10.44
CA SER A 99 13.87 21.18 11.48
C SER A 99 12.58 21.49 12.26
N SER A 100 11.61 22.14 11.61
CA SER A 100 10.35 22.56 12.22
C SER A 100 9.62 21.39 12.89
N MET A 101 9.06 21.66 14.06
CA MET A 101 8.15 20.75 14.76
C MET A 101 6.69 21.20 14.68
N ALA A 102 6.38 22.23 13.89
CA ALA A 102 5.02 22.76 13.80
C ALA A 102 4.14 21.90 12.89
N ASP A 103 2.93 21.60 13.36
CA ASP A 103 1.86 20.99 12.56
C ASP A 103 1.58 21.88 11.33
N GLY A 104 1.35 21.25 10.18
CA GLY A 104 1.06 21.97 8.94
C GLY A 104 2.29 22.55 8.23
N THR A 105 3.50 22.31 8.73
CA THR A 105 4.71 22.71 7.99
C THR A 105 4.78 21.91 6.69
N GLN A 106 4.85 22.62 5.55
CA GLN A 106 4.97 21.99 4.24
C GLN A 106 6.36 21.36 4.06
N ALA A 107 6.38 20.12 3.59
CA ALA A 107 7.59 19.40 3.26
C ALA A 107 8.22 19.97 1.99
N ILE A 108 9.54 19.88 1.90
CA ILE A 108 10.35 20.40 0.80
C ILE A 108 11.29 19.31 0.26
N GLN A 109 11.91 19.57 -0.89
CA GLN A 109 13.15 18.88 -1.26
C GLN A 109 14.39 19.68 -0.81
N TRP A 110 15.39 18.98 -0.28
CA TRP A 110 16.65 19.57 0.17
C TRP A 110 17.86 18.67 -0.12
N PRO A 111 19.08 19.21 -0.31
CA PRO A 111 20.29 18.39 -0.39
C PRO A 111 20.37 17.39 0.76
N CYS A 112 20.56 16.11 0.39
CA CYS A 112 20.56 15.01 1.34
C CYS A 112 21.68 15.13 2.37
N ASP A 113 21.32 15.10 3.64
CA ASP A 113 22.22 15.00 4.78
C ASP A 113 21.73 13.88 5.70
N SER A 114 22.43 12.74 5.67
CA SER A 114 22.08 11.56 6.46
C SER A 114 22.28 11.73 7.97
N THR A 115 22.87 12.84 8.40
CA THR A 115 23.02 13.18 9.82
C THR A 115 21.88 14.07 10.33
N ASN A 116 21.13 14.72 9.44
CA ASN A 116 20.04 15.61 9.81
C ASN A 116 18.71 14.85 9.91
N THR A 117 18.18 14.76 11.13
CA THR A 117 16.96 13.99 11.44
C THR A 117 15.70 14.57 10.81
N ASP A 118 15.69 15.83 10.35
CA ASP A 118 14.54 16.42 9.64
C ASP A 118 14.39 15.90 8.19
N GLN A 119 15.38 15.19 7.66
CA GLN A 119 15.35 14.51 6.35
C GLN A 119 15.25 12.99 6.47
N LEU A 120 15.24 12.47 7.70
CA LEU A 120 15.15 11.05 7.96
C LEU A 120 13.72 10.69 8.32
N TRP A 121 13.27 9.57 7.77
CA TRP A 121 11.92 9.07 7.91
C TRP A 121 11.91 7.63 8.39
N THR A 122 10.89 7.24 9.15
CA THR A 122 10.60 5.85 9.47
C THR A 122 9.27 5.47 8.83
N LYS A 123 9.25 4.30 8.19
CA LYS A 123 8.04 3.73 7.60
C LYS A 123 7.49 2.64 8.52
N ASP A 124 6.21 2.70 8.85
CA ASP A 124 5.53 1.63 9.59
C ASP A 124 4.79 0.64 8.67
N SER A 125 4.22 -0.41 9.28
CA SER A 125 3.47 -1.45 8.56
C SER A 125 2.18 -0.94 7.90
N TRP A 126 1.69 0.24 8.30
CA TRP A 126 0.49 0.88 7.76
C TRP A 126 0.80 1.87 6.64
N GLY A 127 2.08 2.04 6.28
CA GLY A 127 2.51 2.94 5.22
C GLY A 127 2.65 4.39 5.66
N ARG A 128 2.58 4.70 6.95
CA ARG A 128 2.86 6.06 7.43
C ARG A 128 4.35 6.33 7.37
N LEU A 129 4.70 7.57 7.02
CA LEU A 129 6.08 8.06 6.97
C LEU A 129 6.27 9.09 8.07
N TRP A 130 7.03 8.73 9.09
CA TRP A 130 7.22 9.49 10.31
C TRP A 130 8.55 10.22 10.23
N ASN A 131 8.55 11.54 10.39
CA ASN A 131 9.78 12.30 10.44
C ASN A 131 10.53 12.00 11.74
N VAL A 132 11.81 11.64 11.65
CA VAL A 132 12.61 11.23 12.82
C VAL A 132 12.85 12.40 13.79
N ASN A 133 12.86 13.65 13.31
CA ASN A 133 13.01 14.82 14.17
C ASN A 133 11.71 15.19 14.91
N SER A 134 10.58 15.29 14.18
CA SER A 134 9.34 15.83 14.74
C SER A 134 8.34 14.78 15.23
N SER A 135 8.56 13.49 14.91
CA SER A 135 7.63 12.38 15.15
C SER A 135 6.23 12.57 14.54
N ARG A 136 6.14 13.39 13.49
CA ARG A 136 4.92 13.65 12.73
C ARG A 136 4.91 12.88 11.42
N CYS A 137 3.70 12.62 10.92
CA CYS A 137 3.49 11.89 9.69
C CYS A 137 3.43 12.83 8.49
N LEU A 138 3.96 12.38 7.35
CA LEU A 138 3.76 13.03 6.06
C LEU A 138 2.28 12.90 5.67
N ALA A 139 1.59 14.00 5.42
CA ALA A 139 0.15 14.02 5.26
C ALA A 139 -0.31 14.93 4.12
N VAL A 140 -1.44 14.54 3.50
CA VAL A 140 -2.26 15.43 2.70
C VAL A 140 -3.26 16.13 3.63
N PRO A 141 -3.34 17.46 3.69
CA PRO A 141 -4.27 18.16 4.56
C PRO A 141 -5.72 17.85 4.16
N SER A 142 -6.53 17.47 5.16
CA SER A 142 -7.98 17.22 5.03
C SER A 142 -8.37 16.24 3.90
N SER A 143 -7.48 15.30 3.54
CA SER A 143 -7.69 14.36 2.42
C SER A 143 -8.04 15.04 1.09
N SER A 144 -7.61 16.30 0.89
CA SER A 144 -7.93 17.06 -0.32
C SER A 144 -7.51 16.30 -1.57
N THR A 145 -8.39 16.21 -2.56
CA THR A 145 -8.12 15.59 -3.87
C THR A 145 -7.74 16.61 -4.93
N THR A 146 -7.41 17.85 -4.55
CA THR A 146 -7.01 18.91 -5.50
C THR A 146 -5.54 18.77 -5.89
N ASP A 147 -5.25 18.82 -7.20
CA ASP A 147 -3.88 18.87 -7.71
C ASP A 147 -3.15 20.12 -7.24
N GLY A 148 -1.90 19.96 -6.77
CA GLY A 148 -1.12 21.06 -6.22
C GLY A 148 -1.34 21.33 -4.73
N THR A 149 -2.19 20.54 -4.05
CA THR A 149 -2.32 20.64 -2.58
C THR A 149 -0.97 20.37 -1.93
N GLU A 150 -0.59 21.18 -0.94
CA GLU A 150 0.64 20.98 -0.18
C GLU A 150 0.71 19.61 0.51
N ILE A 151 1.93 19.09 0.65
CA ILE A 151 2.22 17.96 1.54
C ILE A 151 2.84 18.50 2.82
N ILE A 152 2.24 18.18 3.95
CA ILE A 152 2.61 18.73 5.26
C ILE A 152 3.10 17.63 6.20
N GLN A 153 3.69 18.04 7.32
CA GLN A 153 3.74 17.18 8.50
C GLN A 153 2.53 17.41 9.41
N TRP A 154 1.98 16.34 9.98
CA TRP A 154 0.82 16.38 10.88
C TRP A 154 0.94 15.33 12.00
N PRO A 155 0.29 15.51 13.16
CA PRO A 155 0.21 14.46 14.18
C PRO A 155 -0.31 13.15 13.59
N CYS A 156 0.46 12.09 13.76
CA CYS A 156 0.11 10.78 13.21
C CYS A 156 -1.21 10.26 13.79
N ASP A 157 -2.13 9.87 12.92
CA ASP A 157 -3.36 9.17 13.26
C ASP A 157 -3.60 7.99 12.31
N ASP A 158 -4.81 7.41 12.35
CA ASP A 158 -5.15 6.22 11.55
C ASP A 158 -5.80 6.57 10.20
N ASN A 159 -5.89 7.85 9.83
CA ASN A 159 -6.52 8.28 8.59
C ASN A 159 -5.68 7.90 7.35
N LEU A 160 -6.37 7.71 6.22
CA LEU A 160 -5.73 7.30 4.97
C LEU A 160 -4.88 8.42 4.32
N ASN A 161 -5.09 9.68 4.69
CA ASN A 161 -4.35 10.83 4.13
C ASN A 161 -2.90 10.91 4.63
N GLU A 162 -2.52 10.07 5.59
CA GLU A 162 -1.16 9.96 6.12
C GLU A 162 -0.44 8.68 5.66
N ARG A 163 -1.12 7.85 4.87
CA ARG A 163 -0.61 6.55 4.41
C ARG A 163 -0.13 6.64 2.97
N TRP A 164 1.10 6.19 2.75
CA TRP A 164 1.80 6.27 1.47
C TRP A 164 2.26 4.88 1.02
N VAL A 165 1.93 4.55 -0.23
CA VAL A 165 2.37 3.33 -0.90
C VAL A 165 3.53 3.65 -1.82
N TRP A 166 4.63 2.94 -1.63
CA TRP A 166 5.82 3.00 -2.49
C TRP A 166 5.73 1.87 -3.52
N ALA A 167 5.07 2.17 -4.64
CA ALA A 167 4.84 1.26 -5.77
C ALA A 167 4.48 2.09 -7.02
N GLU A 168 4.51 1.46 -8.20
CA GLU A 168 4.08 2.03 -9.49
C GLU A 168 2.80 2.89 -9.35
N PRO A 169 2.64 3.95 -10.17
CA PRO A 169 1.45 4.80 -10.18
C PRO A 169 0.19 3.95 -10.08
N VAL A 170 -0.70 4.31 -9.14
CA VAL A 170 -2.02 3.70 -8.97
C VAL A 170 -2.88 4.08 -10.18
N GLN A 171 -2.59 3.46 -11.34
CA GLN A 171 -3.57 3.25 -12.41
C GLN A 171 -4.33 1.94 -12.22
N ALA A 172 -4.04 1.18 -11.16
CA ALA A 172 -4.79 0.00 -10.77
C ALA A 172 -5.11 0.09 -9.27
N PRO A 173 -6.32 -0.31 -8.81
CA PRO A 173 -6.59 -0.42 -7.38
C PRO A 173 -5.47 -1.22 -6.70
N VAL A 174 -4.95 -0.75 -5.57
CA VAL A 174 -4.05 -1.60 -4.76
C VAL A 174 -4.94 -2.71 -4.21
N TYR A 175 -4.65 -3.94 -4.62
CA TYR A 175 -5.38 -5.10 -4.14
C TYR A 175 -4.62 -5.75 -2.98
N ALA A 176 -5.31 -5.95 -1.87
CA ALA A 176 -4.80 -6.60 -0.68
C ALA A 176 -5.78 -7.67 -0.18
N ARG A 177 -5.36 -8.47 0.79
CA ARG A 177 -6.22 -9.50 1.38
C ARG A 177 -6.84 -8.94 2.64
N LEU A 178 -8.14 -9.15 2.86
CA LEU A 178 -8.77 -8.75 4.13
C LEU A 178 -8.72 -9.92 5.11
N PHE A 179 -7.89 -9.80 6.14
CA PHE A 179 -7.73 -10.77 7.21
C PHE A 179 -8.72 -10.51 8.34
N ASN A 180 -9.55 -11.50 8.65
CA ASN A 180 -10.39 -11.46 9.83
C ASN A 180 -9.52 -11.60 11.09
N GLN A 181 -9.55 -10.63 12.00
CA GLN A 181 -8.70 -10.64 13.18
C GLN A 181 -9.04 -11.75 14.19
N ASN A 182 -10.24 -12.35 14.13
CA ASN A 182 -10.61 -13.47 14.99
C ASN A 182 -10.08 -14.81 14.47
N SER A 183 -10.33 -15.14 13.20
CA SER A 183 -9.97 -16.46 12.64
C SER A 183 -8.61 -16.51 11.94
N GLY A 184 -8.07 -15.35 11.53
CA GLY A 184 -6.90 -15.26 10.66
C GLY A 184 -7.15 -15.70 9.22
N TYR A 185 -8.40 -15.97 8.85
CA TYR A 185 -8.80 -16.27 7.48
C TYR A 185 -9.11 -15.02 6.68
N CYS A 186 -9.06 -15.16 5.36
CA CYS A 186 -9.28 -14.07 4.44
C CYS A 186 -10.74 -14.05 3.98
N LEU A 187 -11.29 -12.85 3.78
CA LEU A 187 -12.50 -12.68 2.98
C LEU A 187 -12.21 -13.15 1.56
N ALA A 188 -13.04 -14.06 1.06
CA ALA A 188 -12.82 -14.71 -0.21
C ALA A 188 -14.13 -14.88 -0.98
N ASP A 189 -14.03 -14.68 -2.29
CA ASP A 189 -15.02 -15.23 -3.22
C ASP A 189 -14.82 -16.76 -3.27
N PRO A 190 -15.85 -17.57 -2.91
CA PRO A 190 -15.79 -19.03 -2.97
C PRO A 190 -15.75 -19.56 -4.41
N SER A 191 -16.17 -18.74 -5.38
CA SER A 191 -16.34 -19.13 -6.77
C SER A 191 -15.13 -18.74 -7.62
N THR A 192 -14.88 -19.52 -8.67
CA THR A 192 -14.00 -19.11 -9.77
C THR A 192 -14.79 -18.50 -10.93
N THR A 193 -16.13 -18.43 -10.83
CA THR A 193 -17.03 -18.11 -11.95
C THR A 193 -17.51 -16.66 -11.98
N THR A 194 -17.02 -15.77 -11.11
CA THR A 194 -17.30 -14.32 -11.13
C THR A 194 -18.79 -13.98 -11.19
N ALA A 195 -19.64 -14.81 -10.56
CA ALA A 195 -21.08 -14.73 -10.72
C ALA A 195 -21.67 -13.71 -9.74
N SER A 196 -22.43 -12.74 -10.25
CA SER A 196 -23.16 -11.78 -9.42
C SER A 196 -24.09 -12.47 -8.43
N GLY A 197 -24.09 -12.00 -7.19
CA GLY A 197 -24.88 -12.58 -6.09
C GLY A 197 -24.16 -13.68 -5.34
N THR A 198 -22.90 -13.99 -5.66
CA THR A 198 -22.11 -14.97 -4.89
C THR A 198 -21.86 -14.43 -3.48
N THR A 199 -22.21 -15.22 -2.46
CA THR A 199 -21.95 -14.89 -1.07
C THR A 199 -20.47 -15.05 -0.74
N MET A 200 -19.90 -14.04 -0.08
CA MET A 200 -18.52 -14.06 0.36
C MET A 200 -18.36 -14.94 1.58
N ILE A 201 -17.20 -15.58 1.69
CA ILE A 201 -16.88 -16.48 2.80
C ILE A 201 -15.58 -16.07 3.47
N GLN A 202 -15.33 -16.56 4.68
CA GLN A 202 -13.96 -16.66 5.17
C GLN A 202 -13.31 -17.95 4.66
N TRP A 203 -12.08 -17.84 4.14
CA TRP A 203 -11.33 -19.01 3.68
C TRP A 203 -9.84 -18.91 3.97
N THR A 204 -9.13 -20.01 3.73
CA THR A 204 -7.66 -20.01 3.83
C THR A 204 -7.10 -18.97 2.88
N CYS A 205 -6.35 -18.01 3.43
CA CYS A 205 -5.67 -16.98 2.67
C CYS A 205 -4.77 -17.59 1.60
N SER A 206 -4.94 -17.16 0.36
CA SER A 206 -4.19 -17.67 -0.78
C SER A 206 -3.74 -16.55 -1.71
N VAL A 207 -2.92 -16.88 -2.69
CA VAL A 207 -2.52 -15.97 -3.78
C VAL A 207 -3.56 -15.93 -4.92
N SER A 208 -4.70 -16.62 -4.77
CA SER A 208 -5.79 -16.58 -5.75
C SER A 208 -6.39 -15.18 -5.80
N ARG A 209 -6.67 -14.68 -7.01
CA ARG A 209 -7.34 -13.38 -7.22
C ARG A 209 -8.66 -13.24 -6.46
N SER A 210 -9.35 -14.36 -6.16
CA SER A 210 -10.58 -14.35 -5.36
C SER A 210 -10.39 -13.89 -3.90
N ASN A 211 -9.14 -13.85 -3.40
CA ASN A 211 -8.80 -13.38 -2.04
C ASN A 211 -8.38 -11.91 -2.02
N TYR A 212 -8.25 -11.26 -3.19
CA TYR A 212 -7.70 -9.93 -3.33
C TYR A 212 -8.80 -8.92 -3.58
N TRP A 213 -8.74 -7.81 -2.84
CA TRP A 213 -9.75 -6.77 -2.82
C TRP A 213 -9.07 -5.42 -2.91
N GLY A 214 -9.61 -4.54 -3.75
CA GLY A 214 -9.12 -3.18 -3.93
C GLY A 214 -10.13 -2.17 -3.44
N LEU A 215 -9.64 -1.00 -3.04
CA LEU A 215 -10.49 0.12 -2.65
C LEU A 215 -10.64 1.07 -3.83
N LYS A 216 -11.88 1.48 -4.08
CA LYS A 216 -12.22 2.53 -5.05
C LYS A 216 -13.04 3.60 -4.33
N ALA A 217 -12.43 4.76 -4.12
CA ALA A 217 -13.07 5.90 -3.49
C ALA A 217 -14.34 6.35 -4.23
N VAL A 218 -15.41 6.56 -3.46
CA VAL A 218 -16.70 7.06 -3.92
C VAL A 218 -17.27 8.03 -2.87
N PRO A 219 -18.28 8.85 -3.20
CA PRO A 219 -18.94 9.66 -2.18
C PRO A 219 -19.50 8.78 -1.05
N GLY A 220 -19.11 9.08 0.20
CA GLY A 220 -19.56 8.36 1.40
C GLY A 220 -18.64 7.24 1.89
N GLY A 221 -17.59 6.87 1.15
CA GLY A 221 -16.65 5.82 1.56
C GLY A 221 -15.96 5.17 0.37
N ASP A 222 -15.75 3.86 0.44
CA ASP A 222 -15.09 3.10 -0.63
C ASP A 222 -15.99 1.97 -1.16
N GLN A 223 -15.88 1.70 -2.46
CA GLN A 223 -16.26 0.42 -3.03
C GLN A 223 -15.12 -0.57 -2.80
N VAL A 224 -15.43 -1.73 -2.21
CA VAL A 224 -14.47 -2.83 -2.02
C VAL A 224 -14.60 -3.80 -3.19
N VAL A 225 -13.64 -3.80 -4.11
CA VAL A 225 -13.73 -4.47 -5.42
C VAL A 225 -12.88 -5.73 -5.46
N ASN A 226 -13.46 -6.88 -5.79
CA ASN A 226 -12.73 -8.13 -5.92
C ASN A 226 -11.82 -8.13 -7.18
N LEU A 227 -10.59 -8.60 -7.06
CA LEU A 227 -9.63 -8.68 -8.18
C LEU A 227 -10.00 -9.76 -9.21
N GLY A 228 -10.61 -10.85 -8.76
CA GLY A 228 -11.03 -11.97 -9.60
C GLY A 228 -12.22 -11.61 -10.47
N SER A 229 -13.28 -11.10 -9.86
CA SER A 229 -14.55 -10.82 -10.54
C SER A 229 -14.70 -9.39 -11.05
N GLY A 230 -13.96 -8.43 -10.49
CA GLY A 230 -14.17 -7.00 -10.75
C GLY A 230 -15.48 -6.46 -10.16
N GLN A 231 -16.17 -7.24 -9.32
CA GLN A 231 -17.43 -6.88 -8.69
C GLN A 231 -17.20 -6.28 -7.31
N CYS A 232 -18.18 -5.52 -6.84
CA CYS A 232 -18.15 -4.82 -5.57
C CYS A 232 -18.77 -5.67 -4.47
N LEU A 233 -18.18 -5.62 -3.28
CA LEU A 233 -18.75 -6.12 -2.05
C LEU A 233 -20.05 -5.37 -1.76
N ALA A 234 -21.15 -6.09 -1.55
CA ALA A 234 -22.48 -5.52 -1.44
C ALA A 234 -23.34 -6.28 -0.42
N LEU A 235 -24.35 -5.62 0.13
CA LEU A 235 -25.39 -6.30 0.91
C LEU A 235 -26.46 -6.88 0.00
N ALA A 236 -26.79 -8.17 0.19
CA ALA A 236 -27.84 -8.83 -0.56
C ALA A 236 -29.18 -8.09 -0.42
N GLY A 237 -29.77 -7.68 -1.55
CA GLY A 237 -31.05 -6.97 -1.59
C GLY A 237 -31.07 -5.60 -0.91
N ALA A 238 -29.91 -5.00 -0.61
CA ALA A 238 -29.79 -3.72 0.10
C ALA A 238 -30.54 -3.66 1.45
N THR A 239 -30.77 -4.81 2.08
CA THR A 239 -31.46 -4.89 3.37
C THR A 239 -30.61 -4.28 4.50
N LYS A 240 -31.26 -3.86 5.58
CA LYS A 240 -30.63 -3.31 6.80
C LYS A 240 -30.74 -4.26 7.99
N THR A 241 -31.08 -5.53 7.73
CA THR A 241 -31.30 -6.53 8.77
C THR A 241 -30.01 -7.26 9.11
N ASN A 242 -29.77 -7.46 10.40
CA ASN A 242 -28.76 -8.38 10.91
C ASN A 242 -28.89 -9.77 10.26
N GLY A 243 -27.75 -10.36 9.89
CA GLY A 243 -27.69 -11.70 9.30
C GLY A 243 -27.89 -11.73 7.80
N ALA A 244 -28.02 -10.59 7.13
CA ALA A 244 -28.06 -10.61 5.67
C ALA A 244 -26.69 -10.88 5.09
N ASP A 245 -26.68 -11.64 4.00
CA ASP A 245 -25.45 -12.03 3.32
C ASP A 245 -24.73 -10.84 2.70
N VAL A 246 -23.40 -10.92 2.77
CA VAL A 246 -22.50 -10.06 2.04
C VAL A 246 -22.10 -10.80 0.77
N ILE A 247 -22.42 -10.20 -0.37
CA ILE A 247 -22.26 -10.78 -1.69
C ILE A 247 -21.28 -9.95 -2.54
N GLU A 248 -20.88 -10.49 -3.68
CA GLU A 248 -20.38 -9.68 -4.79
C GLU A 248 -21.51 -9.30 -5.75
N TRP A 249 -21.50 -8.06 -6.24
CA TRP A 249 -22.48 -7.55 -7.20
C TRP A 249 -21.83 -6.56 -8.17
N PRO A 250 -22.37 -6.38 -9.40
CA PRO A 250 -21.86 -5.36 -10.31
C PRO A 250 -21.84 -3.99 -9.64
N CYS A 251 -20.68 -3.32 -9.74
CA CYS A 251 -20.44 -2.03 -9.11
C CYS A 251 -21.38 -0.96 -9.69
N GLY A 252 -22.19 -0.34 -8.83
CA GLY A 252 -23.13 0.72 -9.14
C GLY A 252 -22.92 1.94 -8.24
N SER A 253 -23.98 2.73 -8.04
CA SER A 253 -23.98 3.89 -7.14
C SER A 253 -24.83 3.67 -5.88
N GLY A 254 -25.24 2.43 -5.61
CA GLY A 254 -26.03 2.07 -4.44
C GLY A 254 -25.19 2.13 -3.15
N GLN A 255 -25.75 2.70 -2.09
CA GLN A 255 -25.08 2.85 -0.78
C GLN A 255 -24.80 1.49 -0.12
N GLU A 256 -25.55 0.45 -0.49
CA GLU A 256 -25.33 -0.93 -0.04
C GLU A 256 -23.99 -1.52 -0.52
N GLN A 257 -23.31 -0.85 -1.45
CA GLN A 257 -21.99 -1.22 -1.96
C GLN A 257 -20.87 -0.29 -1.45
N VAL A 258 -21.20 0.67 -0.57
CA VAL A 258 -20.25 1.65 -0.03
C VAL A 258 -19.93 1.26 1.41
N TRP A 259 -18.64 1.20 1.70
CA TRP A 259 -18.11 0.77 2.99
C TRP A 259 -17.18 1.83 3.55
N VAL A 260 -17.33 2.11 4.84
CA VAL A 260 -16.46 2.99 5.60
C VAL A 260 -15.59 2.12 6.50
N HIS A 261 -14.27 2.27 6.36
CA HIS A 261 -13.33 1.69 7.30
C HIS A 261 -13.21 2.59 8.52
N ASP A 262 -13.53 2.08 9.70
CA ASP A 262 -13.46 2.86 10.94
C ASP A 262 -12.16 2.64 11.74
N GLY A 263 -12.02 3.34 12.86
CA GLY A 263 -10.84 3.28 13.73
C GLY A 263 -10.66 1.97 14.51
N LEU A 264 -11.53 0.97 14.32
CA LEU A 264 -11.41 -0.38 14.90
C LEU A 264 -11.16 -1.45 13.83
N ASP A 265 -10.72 -1.05 12.64
CA ASP A 265 -10.55 -1.90 11.47
C ASP A 265 -11.86 -2.58 11.00
N ARG A 266 -13.03 -1.97 11.25
CA ARG A 266 -14.31 -2.53 10.80
C ARG A 266 -14.72 -1.91 9.47
N LEU A 267 -15.34 -2.71 8.62
CA LEU A 267 -16.03 -2.23 7.42
C LEU A 267 -17.51 -2.03 7.73
N VAL A 268 -17.92 -0.77 7.89
CA VAL A 268 -19.29 -0.34 8.15
C VAL A 268 -19.98 -0.04 6.83
N ASN A 269 -21.13 -0.65 6.57
CA ASN A 269 -21.87 -0.39 5.35
C ASN A 269 -22.63 0.94 5.44
N GLU A 270 -22.54 1.78 4.41
CA GLU A 270 -23.14 3.12 4.41
C GLU A 270 -24.68 3.07 4.35
N ASN A 271 -25.28 2.06 3.70
CA ASN A 271 -26.74 1.94 3.65
C ASN A 271 -27.34 1.49 4.98
N SER A 272 -26.73 0.53 5.67
CA SER A 272 -27.31 -0.07 6.88
C SER A 272 -26.74 0.43 8.21
N GLY A 273 -25.51 0.97 8.21
CA GLY A 273 -24.75 1.27 9.42
C GLY A 273 -24.28 0.02 10.18
N LEU A 274 -24.37 -1.16 9.57
CA LEU A 274 -23.95 -2.44 10.13
C LEU A 274 -22.57 -2.85 9.61
N CYS A 275 -21.88 -3.70 10.36
CA CYS A 275 -20.51 -4.11 10.08
C CYS A 275 -20.44 -5.44 9.32
N LEU A 276 -19.47 -5.58 8.42
CA LEU A 276 -19.05 -6.86 7.87
C LEU A 276 -18.58 -7.78 9.01
N SER A 277 -19.19 -8.96 9.13
CA SER A 277 -19.00 -9.88 10.25
C SER A 277 -18.96 -11.33 9.78
N ILE A 278 -18.23 -12.16 10.53
CA ILE A 278 -18.38 -13.61 10.49
C ILE A 278 -19.33 -14.02 11.63
N PRO A 279 -20.44 -14.72 11.34
CA PRO A 279 -21.45 -15.06 12.33
C PRO A 279 -20.87 -15.89 13.47
N ASP A 280 -21.32 -15.57 14.69
CA ASP A 280 -20.97 -16.25 15.94
C ASP A 280 -19.45 -16.38 16.19
N SER A 281 -18.66 -15.48 15.60
CA SER A 281 -17.20 -15.53 15.60
C SER A 281 -16.64 -16.90 15.15
N SER A 282 -17.36 -17.59 14.25
CA SER A 282 -17.04 -18.94 13.79
C SER A 282 -15.59 -19.02 13.29
N PRO A 283 -14.81 -20.04 13.70
CA PRO A 283 -13.47 -20.31 13.17
C PRO A 283 -13.52 -21.22 11.93
N THR A 284 -14.70 -21.49 11.36
CA THR A 284 -14.87 -22.52 10.33
C THR A 284 -14.66 -21.94 8.93
N LYS A 285 -13.77 -22.57 8.14
CA LYS A 285 -13.58 -22.25 6.72
C LYS A 285 -14.89 -22.45 5.96
N GLY A 286 -15.24 -21.48 5.11
CA GLY A 286 -16.44 -21.51 4.30
C GLY A 286 -17.66 -20.93 5.02
N THR A 287 -17.50 -20.43 6.25
CA THR A 287 -18.56 -19.64 6.89
C THR A 287 -18.79 -18.40 6.05
N GLU A 288 -20.05 -18.15 5.71
CA GLU A 288 -20.51 -17.00 4.95
C GLU A 288 -20.38 -15.72 5.78
N ALA A 289 -19.97 -14.65 5.11
CA ALA A 289 -19.88 -13.32 5.70
C ALA A 289 -21.26 -12.64 5.63
N ILE A 290 -21.60 -11.95 6.70
CA ILE A 290 -22.89 -11.28 6.88
C ILE A 290 -22.69 -9.83 7.31
N GLN A 291 -23.76 -9.05 7.30
CA GLN A 291 -23.81 -7.83 8.09
C GLN A 291 -24.36 -8.11 9.49
N TRP A 292 -23.80 -7.43 10.49
CA TRP A 292 -24.30 -7.50 11.86
C TRP A 292 -24.10 -6.19 12.59
N THR A 293 -24.81 -6.02 13.71
CA THR A 293 -24.63 -4.89 14.61
C THR A 293 -23.16 -4.78 15.01
N CYS A 294 -22.60 -3.58 14.77
CA CYS A 294 -21.20 -3.29 15.04
C CYS A 294 -20.88 -3.44 16.54
N SER A 295 -19.76 -4.08 16.82
CA SER A 295 -19.24 -4.37 18.16
C SER A 295 -17.71 -4.28 18.14
N GLU A 296 -17.06 -4.53 19.28
CA GLU A 296 -15.61 -4.61 19.38
C GLU A 296 -15.09 -6.04 19.14
N ASN A 297 -15.96 -6.98 18.75
CA ASN A 297 -15.56 -8.36 18.52
C ASN A 297 -14.62 -8.47 17.31
N LYS A 298 -13.61 -9.33 17.44
CA LYS A 298 -12.57 -9.51 16.42
C LYS A 298 -13.08 -10.15 15.13
N ASP A 299 -14.26 -10.77 15.14
CA ASP A 299 -14.89 -11.31 13.93
C ASP A 299 -15.42 -10.23 12.98
N GLN A 300 -15.46 -8.97 13.43
CA GLN A 300 -15.88 -7.81 12.64
C GLN A 300 -14.72 -6.90 12.21
N GLN A 301 -13.49 -7.26 12.59
CA GLN A 301 -12.29 -6.46 12.33
C GLN A 301 -11.47 -7.10 11.22
N TRP A 302 -11.13 -6.32 10.20
CA TRP A 302 -10.56 -6.76 8.94
C TRP A 302 -9.32 -5.94 8.61
N MET A 303 -8.15 -6.58 8.65
CA MET A 303 -6.88 -5.93 8.30
C MET A 303 -6.53 -6.17 6.84
N TRP A 304 -5.92 -5.19 6.18
CA TRP A 304 -5.44 -5.28 4.78
C TRP A 304 -4.02 -5.84 4.69
#